data_AF-A0A383A033-F1
#
_entry.id   AF-A0A383A033-F1
#
_cell.length_a   1.000
_cell.length_b   1.000
_cell.length_c   1.000
_cell.angle_alpha   90.00
_cell.angle_beta   90.00
_cell.angle_gamma   90.00
#
_symmetry.space_group_name_H-M   'P 1'
#
loop_
_entity.id
_entity.type
_entity.pdbx_description
1 polymer ?
#
loop_
_entity_poly.entity_id
_entity_poly.type
_entity_poly.pdbx_seq_one_letter_code
_entity_poly.pdbx_strand_id
1 'polypeptide(L)'
;GKYLNISINKGIPIASPKGLENIDFGDFDASDVCWYFNNANPSINAESTDPNGGDYAAIFGNCEVVDSHTLKWELVSPLYFCFPISDFGCLSARMGPQMQKSYDKMGFEWSKANHVGTGPYVQGACIAGDRCTIHKGAGAHWSGNDGNIDSLTQVQVPEVGTRIAMLENGSLDFADMDFKMVPSLLEKGLDFVETMPGSYVNQSIIWAGNLWEEVHARTGEALNPWDAPSYAKDYPWIGDPWQDLYPDKVVYTDT
;
A
#
# COMPACT_ATOMS: atom_id res chain seq x y z
N GLY A 1 21.09 -2.86 16.90
CA GLY A 1 20.92 -2.44 15.50
C GLY A 1 20.84 -0.92 15.39
N LYS A 2 20.62 -0.41 14.18
CA LYS A 2 20.13 0.95 13.96
C LYS A 2 18.62 0.95 14.24
N TYR A 3 18.09 2.03 14.82
CA TYR A 3 16.68 2.10 15.19
C TYR A 3 16.06 3.40 14.73
N LEU A 4 14.82 3.31 14.27
CA LEU A 4 13.92 4.44 14.09
C LEU A 4 13.03 4.54 15.34
N ASN A 5 13.02 5.69 15.99
CA ASN A 5 12.11 5.96 17.10
C ASN A 5 10.99 6.87 16.60
N ILE A 6 9.73 6.47 16.79
CA ILE A 6 8.56 7.22 16.34
C ILE A 6 7.69 7.54 17.54
N SER A 7 7.28 8.81 17.63
CA SER A 7 6.27 9.27 18.58
C SER A 7 4.92 9.38 17.87
N ILE A 8 3.90 8.76 18.47
CA ILE A 8 2.51 8.79 18.00
C ILE A 8 1.77 9.93 18.69
N ASN A 9 0.95 10.64 17.93
CA ASN A 9 0.07 11.68 18.47
C ASN A 9 -0.93 11.06 19.45
N LYS A 10 -1.25 11.80 20.51
CA LYS A 10 -2.19 11.34 21.55
C LYS A 10 -3.64 11.62 21.15
N GLY A 11 -4.55 10.80 21.65
CA GLY A 11 -6.00 11.06 21.58
C GLY A 11 -6.54 11.06 20.15
N ILE A 12 -5.98 10.21 19.28
CA ILE A 12 -6.53 9.98 17.95
C ILE A 12 -7.59 8.87 18.09
N PRO A 13 -8.89 9.17 18.02
CA PRO A 13 -9.92 8.14 18.12
C PRO A 13 -9.90 7.24 16.89
N ILE A 14 -10.09 5.95 17.09
CA ILE A 14 -10.32 4.99 16.00
C ILE A 14 -11.79 5.09 15.58
N ALA A 15 -12.03 5.37 14.31
CA ALA A 15 -13.37 5.61 13.80
C ALA A 15 -14.10 4.29 13.49
N SER A 16 -15.34 4.17 13.97
CA SER A 16 -16.21 3.03 13.71
C SER A 16 -16.88 3.14 12.34
N PRO A 17 -17.11 2.02 11.63
CA PRO A 17 -17.87 2.02 10.39
C PRO A 17 -19.29 2.57 10.56
N LYS A 18 -19.87 3.07 9.47
CA LYS A 18 -21.24 3.60 9.46
C LYS A 18 -22.23 2.50 9.89
N GLY A 19 -23.10 2.82 10.85
CA GLY A 19 -24.07 1.88 11.42
C GLY A 19 -23.52 1.04 12.58
N LEU A 20 -22.25 1.21 12.94
CA LEU A 20 -21.58 0.54 14.07
C LEU A 20 -20.98 1.56 15.05
N GLU A 21 -21.54 2.78 15.11
CA GLU A 21 -21.08 3.87 15.96
C GLU A 21 -21.18 3.55 17.47
N ASN A 22 -21.92 2.50 17.84
CA ASN A 22 -22.01 2.00 19.22
C ASN A 22 -20.80 1.16 19.66
N ILE A 23 -19.90 0.80 18.73
CA ILE A 23 -18.70 0.01 19.03
C ILE A 23 -17.52 0.97 19.18
N ASP A 24 -17.02 1.10 20.41
CA ASP A 24 -15.81 1.87 20.69
C ASP A 24 -14.54 1.03 20.52
N PHE A 25 -13.65 1.40 19.59
CA PHE A 25 -12.38 0.74 19.36
C PHE A 25 -11.22 1.36 20.16
N GLY A 26 -11.47 2.44 20.90
CA GLY A 26 -10.47 3.19 21.65
C GLY A 26 -9.65 4.13 20.75
N ASP A 27 -8.54 4.61 21.31
CA ASP A 27 -7.63 5.51 20.61
C ASP A 27 -6.54 4.73 19.87
N PHE A 28 -6.09 5.23 18.73
CA PHE A 28 -4.94 4.72 17.98
C PHE A 28 -3.65 4.94 18.75
N ASP A 29 -2.80 3.93 18.79
CA ASP A 29 -1.55 3.98 19.54
C ASP A 29 -0.42 3.15 18.89
N ALA A 30 0.73 3.09 19.56
CA ALA A 30 1.92 2.38 19.07
C ALA A 30 1.69 0.87 18.85
N SER A 31 0.76 0.24 19.57
CA SER A 31 0.47 -1.19 19.44
C SER A 31 -0.17 -1.51 18.09
N ASP A 32 -1.09 -0.67 17.62
CA ASP A 32 -1.75 -0.83 16.32
C ASP A 32 -0.71 -0.80 15.18
N VAL A 33 0.27 0.10 15.28
CA VAL A 33 1.36 0.21 14.29
C VAL A 33 2.27 -1.02 14.32
N CYS A 34 2.84 -1.37 15.48
CA CYS A 34 3.78 -2.47 15.55
C CYS A 34 3.13 -3.82 15.26
N TRP A 35 1.88 -4.04 15.69
CA TRP A 35 1.13 -5.26 15.37
C TRP A 35 0.97 -5.42 13.87
N TYR A 36 0.49 -4.38 13.17
CA TYR A 36 0.28 -4.43 11.72
C TYR A 36 1.58 -4.74 10.98
N PHE A 37 2.65 -3.97 11.23
CA PHE A 37 3.88 -4.12 10.47
C PHE A 37 4.66 -5.39 10.82
N ASN A 38 4.62 -5.87 12.06
CA ASN A 38 5.21 -7.17 12.40
C ASN A 38 4.43 -8.32 11.74
N ASN A 39 3.10 -8.22 11.66
CA ASN A 39 2.28 -9.22 10.98
C ASN A 39 2.47 -9.22 9.46
N ALA A 40 2.65 -8.03 8.86
CA ALA A 40 2.85 -7.85 7.42
C ALA A 40 4.29 -8.16 6.97
N ASN A 41 5.28 -8.13 7.86
CA ASN A 41 6.68 -8.34 7.52
C ASN A 41 7.04 -9.84 7.52
N PRO A 42 7.31 -10.47 6.35
CA PRO A 42 7.60 -11.90 6.23
C PRO A 42 8.88 -12.33 6.96
N SER A 43 9.76 -11.38 7.27
CA SER A 43 10.97 -11.67 8.05
C SER A 43 10.74 -11.76 9.56
N ILE A 44 9.59 -11.28 10.03
CA ILE A 44 9.15 -11.33 11.44
C ILE A 44 8.03 -12.36 11.58
N ASN A 45 7.09 -12.37 10.64
CA ASN A 45 6.01 -13.34 10.53
C ASN A 45 6.11 -14.13 9.22
N ALA A 46 6.64 -15.35 9.26
CA ALA A 46 6.82 -16.19 8.09
C ALA A 46 5.50 -16.58 7.38
N GLU A 47 4.34 -16.41 8.03
CA GLU A 47 3.02 -16.65 7.45
C GLU A 47 2.42 -15.41 6.77
N SER A 48 3.14 -14.27 6.75
CA SER A 48 2.66 -13.05 6.11
C SER A 48 2.38 -13.28 4.62
N THR A 49 1.19 -12.87 4.20
CA THR A 49 0.79 -12.81 2.79
C THR A 49 0.59 -11.37 2.31
N ASP A 50 1.11 -10.38 3.04
CA ASP A 50 0.99 -8.98 2.65
C ASP A 50 1.77 -8.74 1.34
N PRO A 51 1.14 -8.15 0.30
CA PRO A 51 1.82 -7.92 -0.98
C PRO A 51 3.03 -6.98 -0.86
N ASN A 52 3.12 -6.16 0.18
CA ASN A 52 4.25 -5.26 0.45
C ASN A 52 5.26 -5.88 1.43
N GLY A 53 5.12 -7.16 1.78
CA GLY A 53 5.99 -7.83 2.74
C GLY A 53 7.48 -7.76 2.37
N GLY A 54 7.81 -7.87 1.08
CA GLY A 54 9.18 -7.72 0.59
C GLY A 54 9.78 -6.35 0.91
N ASP A 55 9.01 -5.27 0.72
CA ASP A 55 9.43 -3.89 1.01
C ASP A 55 9.69 -3.70 2.52
N TYR A 56 8.80 -4.25 3.36
CA TYR A 56 8.99 -4.22 4.81
C TYR A 56 10.23 -5.00 5.25
N ALA A 57 10.45 -6.20 4.70
CA ALA A 57 11.59 -7.02 5.02
C ALA A 57 12.92 -6.40 4.54
N ALA A 58 12.94 -5.62 3.45
CA ALA A 58 14.15 -4.98 2.97
C ALA A 58 14.65 -3.85 3.89
N ILE A 59 13.73 -3.17 4.59
CA ILE A 59 14.04 -1.96 5.36
C ILE A 59 13.99 -2.21 6.87
N PHE A 60 13.03 -3.00 7.32
CA PHE A 60 12.63 -3.08 8.71
C PHE A 60 12.80 -4.46 9.34
N GLY A 61 13.28 -4.44 10.59
CA GLY A 61 13.23 -5.57 11.50
C GLY A 61 12.00 -5.49 12.41
N ASN A 62 12.12 -6.00 13.63
CA ASN A 62 11.04 -6.03 14.60
C ASN A 62 10.63 -4.61 15.04
N CYS A 63 9.32 -4.33 15.08
CA CYS A 63 8.75 -3.15 15.71
C CYS A 63 8.42 -3.45 17.17
N GLU A 64 8.96 -2.65 18.08
CA GLU A 64 8.79 -2.77 19.53
C GLU A 64 8.01 -1.58 20.07
N VAL A 65 6.95 -1.87 20.84
CA VAL A 65 6.23 -0.86 21.61
C VAL A 65 7.05 -0.52 22.85
N VAL A 66 7.48 0.74 22.96
CA VAL A 66 8.19 1.24 24.16
C VAL A 66 7.18 1.70 25.20
N ASP A 67 6.19 2.48 24.74
CA ASP A 67 5.00 2.87 25.49
C ASP A 67 3.85 3.14 24.50
N SER A 68 2.66 3.51 24.98
CA SER A 68 1.49 3.71 24.11
C SER A 68 1.71 4.73 22.99
N HIS A 69 2.63 5.68 23.14
CA HIS A 69 2.87 6.72 22.15
C HIS A 69 4.30 6.73 21.63
N THR A 70 5.08 5.71 21.94
CA THR A 70 6.47 5.59 21.50
C THR A 70 6.70 4.17 21.01
N LEU A 71 7.14 4.06 19.76
CA LEU A 71 7.63 2.81 19.21
C LEU A 71 9.09 2.95 18.79
N LYS A 72 9.77 1.81 18.80
CA LYS A 72 11.15 1.64 18.37
C LYS A 72 11.18 0.56 17.32
N TRP A 73 11.67 0.89 16.13
CA TRP A 73 11.66 -0.01 14.98
C TRP A 73 13.09 -0.28 14.53
N GLU A 74 13.48 -1.56 14.48
CA GLU A 74 14.77 -1.94 13.95
C GLU A 74 14.90 -1.62 12.47
N LEU A 75 16.03 -1.03 12.09
CA LEU A 75 16.41 -0.77 10.70
C LEU A 75 17.45 -1.78 10.25
N VAL A 76 17.13 -2.50 9.19
CA VAL A 76 18.02 -3.47 8.54
C VAL A 76 18.85 -2.81 7.46
N SER A 77 18.27 -1.84 6.76
CA SER A 77 18.97 -0.97 5.80
C SER A 77 18.74 0.52 6.15
N PRO A 78 19.58 1.45 5.66
CA PRO A 78 19.32 2.88 5.80
C PRO A 78 17.95 3.26 5.22
N LEU A 79 17.28 4.25 5.81
CA LEU A 79 16.06 4.79 5.21
C LEU A 79 16.42 5.60 3.97
N TYR A 80 16.14 5.08 2.77
CA TYR A 80 16.39 5.76 1.50
C TYR A 80 15.12 5.99 0.68
N PHE A 81 13.98 5.39 1.06
CA PHE A 81 12.74 5.41 0.27
C PHE A 81 11.48 5.17 1.15
N CYS A 82 10.30 5.61 0.69
CA CYS A 82 8.96 5.33 1.28
C CYS A 82 8.57 5.93 2.65
N PHE A 83 9.00 7.16 3.00
CA PHE A 83 8.38 7.93 4.10
C PHE A 83 7.49 9.06 3.55
N PRO A 84 6.34 9.39 4.19
CA PRO A 84 5.83 8.99 5.53
C PRO A 84 5.26 7.55 5.67
N ILE A 85 4.98 7.10 6.91
CA ILE A 85 4.39 5.76 7.20
C ILE A 85 3.09 5.52 6.44
N SER A 86 2.29 6.57 6.20
CA SER A 86 1.09 6.51 5.33
C SER A 86 1.39 5.99 3.92
N ASP A 87 2.63 6.13 3.47
CA ASP A 87 3.09 5.89 2.11
C ASP A 87 4.07 4.68 2.06
N PHE A 88 4.08 3.84 3.11
CA PHE A 88 4.91 2.63 3.19
C PHE A 88 4.41 1.49 2.27
N GLY A 89 4.40 1.80 0.99
CA GLY A 89 4.16 0.93 -0.15
C GLY A 89 4.40 1.83 -1.36
N CYS A 90 5.38 1.48 -2.16
CA CYS A 90 5.81 2.28 -3.30
C CYS A 90 4.60 2.85 -4.06
N LEU A 91 4.61 4.16 -4.36
CA LEU A 91 3.60 4.80 -5.21
C LEU A 91 2.15 4.70 -4.68
N SER A 92 1.96 4.70 -3.36
CA SER A 92 0.63 4.58 -2.73
C SER A 92 -0.07 3.25 -2.98
N ALA A 93 0.68 2.18 -3.30
CA ALA A 93 0.13 0.86 -3.61
C ALA A 93 -0.30 0.03 -2.38
N ARG A 94 -0.26 0.62 -1.17
CA ARG A 94 -0.56 -0.09 0.07
C ARG A 94 -1.84 0.38 0.75
N MET A 95 -2.48 -0.53 1.48
CA MET A 95 -3.53 -0.18 2.43
C MET A 95 -2.95 0.49 3.68
N GLY A 96 -3.70 1.41 4.28
CA GLY A 96 -3.34 1.95 5.59
C GLY A 96 -3.23 0.85 6.66
N PRO A 97 -2.46 1.06 7.75
CA PRO A 97 -2.30 0.06 8.81
C PRO A 97 -3.66 -0.36 9.39
N GLN A 98 -3.85 -1.66 9.56
CA GLN A 98 -5.03 -2.19 10.25
C GLN A 98 -4.88 -2.03 11.76
N MET A 99 -6.01 -1.80 12.43
CA MET A 99 -6.03 -1.61 13.88
C MET A 99 -6.10 -2.97 14.58
N GLN A 100 -5.11 -3.27 15.44
CA GLN A 100 -5.09 -4.48 16.26
C GLN A 100 -6.36 -4.56 17.10
N LYS A 101 -6.80 -3.42 17.64
CA LYS A 101 -8.01 -3.33 18.49
C LYS A 101 -9.28 -3.77 17.79
N SER A 102 -9.38 -3.55 16.48
CA SER A 102 -10.52 -4.04 15.70
C SER A 102 -10.51 -5.56 15.62
N TYR A 103 -9.32 -6.14 15.39
CA TYR A 103 -9.11 -7.58 15.30
C TYR A 103 -9.40 -8.27 16.63
N ASP A 104 -8.82 -7.76 17.73
CA ASP A 104 -8.99 -8.33 19.07
C ASP A 104 -10.45 -8.29 19.52
N LYS A 105 -11.19 -7.25 19.14
CA LYS A 105 -12.59 -7.05 19.57
C LYS A 105 -13.59 -7.81 18.70
N MET A 106 -13.36 -7.87 17.39
CA MET A 106 -14.37 -8.35 16.42
C MET A 106 -13.97 -9.63 15.69
N GLY A 107 -12.70 -10.02 15.76
CA GLY A 107 -12.14 -11.19 15.10
C GLY A 107 -11.78 -10.96 13.64
N PHE A 108 -10.97 -11.89 13.11
CA PHE A 108 -10.38 -11.82 11.76
C PHE A 108 -11.40 -11.61 10.64
N GLU A 109 -12.45 -12.44 10.55
CA GLU A 109 -13.41 -12.38 9.43
C GLU A 109 -14.16 -11.04 9.40
N TRP A 110 -14.48 -10.49 10.57
CA TRP A 110 -15.12 -9.18 10.64
C TRP A 110 -14.16 -8.07 10.22
N SER A 111 -12.94 -8.04 10.76
CA SER A 111 -11.93 -7.01 10.44
C SER A 111 -11.50 -7.05 8.97
N LYS A 112 -11.55 -8.22 8.34
CA LYS A 112 -11.30 -8.37 6.90
C LYS A 112 -12.35 -7.67 6.03
N ALA A 113 -13.61 -7.67 6.47
CA ALA A 113 -14.74 -7.09 5.72
C ALA A 113 -15.05 -5.63 6.11
N ASN A 114 -14.52 -5.16 7.25
CA ASN A 114 -14.81 -3.85 7.82
C ASN A 114 -13.50 -3.10 8.08
N HIS A 115 -13.25 -2.09 7.24
CA HIS A 115 -12.15 -1.16 7.42
C HIS A 115 -12.42 -0.28 8.64
N VAL A 116 -11.49 -0.35 9.59
CA VAL A 116 -11.44 0.47 10.79
C VAL A 116 -10.13 1.23 10.77
N GLY A 117 -10.20 2.55 10.92
CA GLY A 117 -9.06 3.43 10.70
C GLY A 117 -9.20 4.76 11.43
N THR A 118 -8.24 5.66 11.18
CA THR A 118 -8.19 7.00 11.78
C THR A 118 -8.41 8.12 10.77
N GLY A 119 -8.83 7.80 9.54
CA GLY A 119 -9.05 8.77 8.48
C GLY A 119 -10.33 9.60 8.65
N PRO A 120 -10.52 10.64 7.81
CA PRO A 120 -11.70 11.51 7.89
C PRO A 120 -12.97 10.90 7.29
N TYR A 121 -12.86 9.71 6.69
CA TYR A 121 -13.98 8.96 6.14
C TYR A 121 -14.01 7.54 6.71
N VAL A 122 -15.20 7.00 6.88
CA VAL A 122 -15.47 5.65 7.39
C VAL A 122 -16.20 4.82 6.34
N GLN A 123 -15.94 3.51 6.35
CA GLN A 123 -16.65 2.58 5.49
C GLN A 123 -18.14 2.49 5.88
N GLY A 124 -19.03 2.44 4.88
CA GLY A 124 -20.42 2.06 5.04
C GLY A 124 -20.73 0.67 4.48
N ALA A 125 -21.91 0.50 3.87
CA ALA A 125 -22.25 -0.77 3.24
C ALA A 125 -21.32 -1.02 2.03
N CYS A 126 -20.73 -2.22 1.98
CA CYS A 126 -19.90 -2.70 0.88
C CYS A 126 -20.39 -4.06 0.41
N ILE A 127 -20.78 -4.14 -0.87
CA ILE A 127 -21.19 -5.36 -1.55
C ILE A 127 -20.15 -5.61 -2.65
N ALA A 128 -19.37 -6.67 -2.48
CA ALA A 128 -18.37 -7.07 -3.46
C ALA A 128 -19.02 -7.28 -4.84
N GLY A 129 -18.44 -6.70 -5.89
CA GLY A 129 -18.98 -6.80 -7.25
C GLY A 129 -20.04 -5.73 -7.60
N ASP A 130 -20.50 -4.90 -6.66
CA ASP A 130 -21.55 -3.90 -6.89
C ASP A 130 -21.13 -2.51 -6.42
N ARG A 131 -21.20 -2.23 -5.11
CA ARG A 131 -20.98 -0.88 -4.58
C ARG A 131 -20.47 -0.86 -3.16
N CYS A 132 -19.70 0.18 -2.85
CA CYS A 132 -19.25 0.54 -1.52
C CYS A 132 -19.65 1.99 -1.22
N THR A 133 -20.26 2.23 -0.06
CA THR A 133 -20.51 3.58 0.44
C THR A 133 -19.41 3.97 1.41
N ILE A 134 -19.00 5.24 1.37
CA ILE A 134 -17.99 5.84 2.22
C ILE A 134 -18.63 7.10 2.80
N HIS A 135 -18.53 7.31 4.10
CA HIS A 135 -19.21 8.38 4.81
C HIS A 135 -18.19 9.24 5.52
N LYS A 136 -18.46 10.54 5.63
CA LYS A 136 -17.69 11.41 6.50
C LYS A 136 -17.70 10.88 7.93
N GLY A 137 -16.52 10.85 8.56
CA GLY A 137 -16.35 10.45 9.96
C GLY A 137 -17.12 11.37 10.91
N ALA A 138 -17.49 10.86 12.07
CA ALA A 138 -18.18 11.66 13.07
C ALA A 138 -17.22 12.58 13.83
N GLY A 139 -17.65 13.82 14.08
CA GLY A 139 -16.89 14.80 14.86
C GLY A 139 -15.75 15.45 14.07
N ALA A 140 -14.89 16.17 14.79
CA ALA A 140 -13.71 16.80 14.23
C ALA A 140 -12.59 15.77 14.08
N HIS A 141 -12.04 15.65 12.88
CA HIS A 141 -10.91 14.79 12.57
C HIS A 141 -9.62 15.37 13.19
N TRP A 142 -8.75 14.50 13.70
CA TRP A 142 -7.54 14.88 14.43
C TRP A 142 -6.55 15.74 13.63
N SER A 143 -6.59 15.67 12.30
CA SER A 143 -5.74 16.51 11.43
C SER A 143 -6.30 17.92 11.18
N GLY A 144 -7.52 18.21 11.65
CA GLY A 144 -8.27 19.42 11.31
C GLY A 144 -8.91 19.43 9.92
N ASN A 145 -8.77 18.35 9.15
CA ASN A 145 -9.47 18.14 7.89
C ASN A 145 -10.55 17.07 8.05
N ASP A 146 -11.79 17.50 8.24
CA ASP A 146 -12.94 16.60 8.43
C ASP A 146 -13.45 15.99 7.11
N GLY A 147 -12.91 16.39 5.96
CA GLY A 147 -13.52 16.12 4.66
C GLY A 147 -14.73 17.02 4.37
N ASN A 148 -14.93 17.32 3.09
CA ASN A 148 -15.97 18.24 2.63
C ASN A 148 -17.16 17.55 1.95
N ILE A 149 -17.09 16.22 1.78
CA ILE A 149 -18.13 15.41 1.14
C ILE A 149 -18.81 14.59 2.23
N ASP A 150 -20.14 14.64 2.33
CA ASP A 150 -20.86 13.90 3.37
C ASP A 150 -20.83 12.39 3.13
N SER A 151 -20.98 11.97 1.86
CA SER A 151 -20.90 10.57 1.46
C SER A 151 -20.46 10.41 0.01
N LEU A 152 -19.71 9.35 -0.25
CA LEU A 152 -19.31 8.89 -1.59
C LEU A 152 -19.88 7.49 -1.81
N THR A 153 -20.33 7.19 -3.02
CA THR A 153 -20.64 5.82 -3.45
C THR A 153 -19.70 5.42 -4.57
N GLN A 154 -18.85 4.44 -4.31
CA GLN A 154 -18.03 3.80 -5.33
C GLN A 154 -18.82 2.65 -5.94
N VAL A 155 -19.03 2.70 -7.26
CA VAL A 155 -19.74 1.67 -8.01
C VAL A 155 -18.77 0.93 -8.91
N GLN A 156 -18.81 -0.40 -8.90
CA GLN A 156 -17.97 -1.23 -9.74
C GLN A 156 -18.61 -1.39 -11.12
N VAL A 157 -18.09 -0.64 -12.09
CA VAL A 157 -18.54 -0.68 -13.49
C VAL A 157 -17.35 -1.09 -14.37
N PRO A 158 -17.24 -2.37 -14.76
CA PRO A 158 -16.04 -2.87 -15.44
C PRO A 158 -15.89 -2.30 -16.85
N GLU A 159 -17.00 -2.08 -17.55
CA GLU A 159 -17.01 -1.66 -18.95
C GLU A 159 -16.87 -0.15 -19.12
N VAL A 160 -15.82 0.30 -19.83
CA VAL A 160 -15.54 1.72 -20.09
C VAL A 160 -16.70 2.41 -20.78
N GLY A 161 -17.34 1.76 -21.77
CA GLY A 161 -18.49 2.32 -22.47
C GLY A 161 -19.67 2.62 -21.55
N THR A 162 -19.89 1.75 -20.54
CA THR A 162 -20.93 1.97 -19.53
C THR A 162 -20.57 3.13 -18.61
N ARG A 163 -19.31 3.23 -18.17
CA ARG A 163 -18.85 4.37 -17.37
C ARG A 163 -19.03 5.70 -18.10
N ILE A 164 -18.73 5.75 -19.40
CA ILE A 164 -18.94 6.95 -20.24
C ILE A 164 -20.43 7.31 -20.29
N ALA A 165 -21.31 6.33 -20.59
CA ALA A 165 -22.75 6.58 -20.63
C ALA A 165 -23.30 7.08 -19.28
N MET A 166 -22.74 6.58 -18.17
CA MET A 166 -23.11 7.02 -16.82
C MET A 166 -22.61 8.42 -16.47
N LEU A 167 -21.42 8.82 -16.96
CA LEU A 167 -20.96 10.21 -16.85
C LEU A 167 -21.86 11.15 -17.68
N GLU A 168 -22.18 10.77 -18.92
CA GLU A 168 -23.01 11.57 -19.83
C GLU A 168 -24.43 11.81 -19.30
N ASN A 169 -25.01 10.82 -18.63
CA ASN A 169 -26.36 10.94 -18.06
C ASN A 169 -26.39 11.45 -16.61
N GLY A 170 -25.22 11.73 -16.02
CA GLY A 170 -25.10 12.26 -14.67
C GLY A 170 -25.36 11.25 -13.55
N SER A 171 -25.30 9.94 -13.82
CA SER A 171 -25.36 8.90 -12.77
C SER A 171 -24.01 8.60 -12.11
N LEU A 172 -22.90 9.10 -12.68
CA LEU A 172 -21.59 9.18 -12.05
C LEU A 172 -21.06 10.61 -12.11
N ASP A 173 -20.40 11.05 -11.04
CA ASP A 173 -19.70 12.35 -10.99
C ASP A 173 -18.26 12.25 -11.50
N PHE A 174 -17.61 11.10 -11.32
CA PHE A 174 -16.24 10.83 -11.79
C PHE A 174 -16.06 9.33 -12.11
N ALA A 175 -15.14 9.01 -13.00
CA ALA A 175 -14.77 7.63 -13.33
C ALA A 175 -13.32 7.53 -13.81
N ASP A 176 -12.70 6.37 -13.62
CA ASP A 176 -11.41 6.03 -14.20
C ASP A 176 -11.56 5.73 -15.70
N MET A 177 -10.77 6.39 -16.53
CA MET A 177 -10.84 6.26 -17.98
C MET A 177 -9.48 5.87 -18.56
N ASP A 178 -9.53 5.06 -19.62
CA ASP A 178 -8.35 4.80 -20.45
C ASP A 178 -7.88 6.14 -21.04
N PHE A 179 -6.58 6.42 -20.96
CA PHE A 179 -5.99 7.68 -21.39
C PHE A 179 -6.32 8.02 -22.84
N LYS A 180 -6.46 7.01 -23.71
CA LYS A 180 -6.84 7.20 -25.12
C LYS A 180 -8.23 7.84 -25.30
N MET A 181 -9.10 7.75 -24.30
CA MET A 181 -10.46 8.29 -24.35
C MET A 181 -10.49 9.78 -24.02
N VAL A 182 -9.45 10.31 -23.36
CA VAL A 182 -9.41 11.71 -22.87
C VAL A 182 -9.77 12.72 -23.97
N PRO A 183 -9.21 12.69 -25.19
CA PRO A 183 -9.59 13.65 -26.23
C PRO A 183 -11.09 13.63 -26.55
N SER A 184 -11.68 12.44 -26.69
CA SER A 184 -13.11 12.30 -27.01
C SER A 184 -14.04 12.72 -25.87
N LEU A 185 -13.59 12.59 -24.62
CA LEU A 185 -14.36 13.00 -23.44
C LEU A 185 -14.31 14.52 -23.24
N LEU A 186 -13.16 15.14 -23.51
CA LEU A 186 -13.03 16.60 -23.54
C LEU A 186 -13.94 17.23 -24.61
N GLU A 187 -14.03 16.64 -25.81
CA GLU A 187 -14.96 17.07 -26.86
C GLU A 187 -16.44 16.99 -26.44
N LYS A 188 -16.77 16.08 -25.53
CA LYS A 188 -18.11 15.92 -24.93
C LYS A 188 -18.37 16.91 -23.76
N GLY A 189 -17.40 17.76 -23.43
CA GLY A 189 -17.51 18.76 -22.37
C GLY A 189 -17.25 18.23 -20.97
N LEU A 190 -16.64 17.04 -20.84
CA LEU A 190 -16.16 16.53 -19.55
C LEU A 190 -14.77 17.08 -19.23
N ASP A 191 -14.45 17.16 -17.94
CA ASP A 191 -13.13 17.59 -17.47
C ASP A 191 -12.21 16.39 -17.21
N PHE A 192 -10.93 16.55 -17.53
CA PHE A 192 -9.89 15.62 -17.11
C PHE A 192 -9.22 16.16 -15.83
N VAL A 193 -9.35 15.42 -14.73
CA VAL A 193 -8.71 15.75 -13.46
C VAL A 193 -7.39 15.01 -13.36
N GLU A 194 -6.28 15.74 -13.45
CA GLU A 194 -4.95 15.19 -13.22
C GLU A 194 -4.77 14.87 -11.73
N THR A 195 -4.58 13.59 -11.39
CA THR A 195 -4.41 13.15 -10.00
C THR A 195 -3.04 13.46 -9.42
N MET A 196 -2.06 13.82 -10.27
CA MET A 196 -0.70 14.19 -9.86
C MET A 196 -0.16 15.38 -10.69
N PRO A 197 -0.70 16.61 -10.49
CA PRO A 197 -0.28 17.79 -11.24
C PRO A 197 1.24 18.01 -11.15
N GLY A 198 1.94 17.89 -12.27
CA GLY A 198 3.40 18.08 -12.34
C GLY A 198 4.24 16.91 -11.81
N SER A 199 3.63 15.79 -11.42
CA SER A 199 4.32 14.56 -11.05
C SER A 199 3.85 13.43 -11.96
N TYR A 200 4.60 13.24 -13.04
CA TYR A 200 4.34 12.16 -13.98
C TYR A 200 5.04 10.89 -13.47
N VAL A 201 4.27 9.94 -12.93
CA VAL A 201 4.76 8.56 -12.78
C VAL A 201 4.55 7.88 -14.13
N ASN A 202 5.40 8.23 -15.12
CA ASN A 202 5.61 7.31 -16.23
C ASN A 202 6.17 6.04 -15.58
N GLN A 203 5.33 5.03 -15.34
CA GLN A 203 5.85 3.67 -15.23
C GLN A 203 6.39 3.30 -16.61
N SER A 204 7.58 3.79 -16.93
CA SER A 204 8.43 3.17 -17.93
C SER A 204 8.76 1.80 -17.35
N ILE A 205 8.09 0.78 -17.88
CA ILE A 205 8.43 -0.65 -17.78
C ILE A 205 9.18 -0.96 -16.48
N ILE A 206 8.44 -1.27 -15.41
CA ILE A 206 9.07 -1.92 -14.26
C ILE A 206 9.42 -3.32 -14.73
N TRP A 207 10.65 -3.49 -15.23
CA TRP A 207 11.23 -4.81 -15.39
C TRP A 207 11.13 -5.46 -14.02
N ALA A 208 10.43 -6.60 -13.91
CA ALA A 208 10.47 -7.40 -12.70
C ALA A 208 11.95 -7.58 -12.36
N GLY A 209 12.38 -6.99 -11.24
CA GLY A 209 13.79 -6.87 -10.92
C GLY A 209 14.40 -8.26 -10.88
N ASN A 210 15.39 -8.50 -11.73
CA ASN A 210 16.25 -9.66 -11.52
C ASN A 210 17.01 -9.45 -10.21
N LEU A 211 17.22 -10.53 -9.44
CA LEU A 211 17.99 -10.46 -8.20
C LEU A 211 19.45 -10.14 -8.53
N TRP A 212 19.84 -8.87 -8.46
CA TRP A 212 21.20 -8.41 -8.77
C TRP A 212 22.12 -8.24 -7.56
N GLU A 213 21.65 -8.63 -6.38
CA GLU A 213 22.41 -8.50 -5.14
C GLU A 213 23.44 -9.63 -5.00
N GLU A 214 24.72 -9.29 -4.83
CA GLU A 214 25.80 -10.24 -4.55
C GLU A 214 25.91 -10.61 -3.06
N VAL A 215 25.22 -9.86 -2.21
CA VAL A 215 25.28 -10.02 -0.75
C VAL A 215 23.89 -9.86 -0.19
N HIS A 216 23.49 -10.77 0.70
CA HIS A 216 22.20 -10.71 1.34
C HIS A 216 22.14 -9.48 2.24
N ALA A 217 21.24 -8.54 1.93
CA ALA A 217 21.14 -7.23 2.59
C ALA A 217 21.07 -7.31 4.13
N ARG A 218 20.56 -8.41 4.70
CA ARG A 218 20.41 -8.60 6.15
C ARG A 218 21.55 -9.34 6.85
N THR A 219 22.04 -10.44 6.26
CA THR A 219 23.01 -11.34 6.89
C THR A 219 24.43 -11.02 6.48
N GLY A 220 24.61 -10.28 5.38
CA GLY A 220 25.92 -10.05 4.78
C GLY A 220 26.50 -11.30 4.13
N GLU A 221 25.73 -12.39 4.07
CA GLU A 221 26.16 -13.63 3.42
C GLU A 221 26.25 -13.41 1.91
N ALA A 222 27.27 -14.01 1.29
CA ALA A 222 27.40 -13.99 -0.16
C ALA A 222 26.17 -14.66 -0.79
N LEU A 223 25.57 -13.98 -1.76
CA LEU A 223 24.59 -14.55 -2.66
C LEU A 223 25.29 -15.00 -3.94
N ASN A 224 24.73 -16.03 -4.56
CA ASN A 224 25.12 -16.47 -5.90
C ASN A 224 23.96 -16.19 -6.85
N PRO A 225 23.68 -14.92 -7.20
CA PRO A 225 22.52 -14.59 -8.02
C PRO A 225 22.57 -15.22 -9.41
N TRP A 226 23.78 -15.50 -9.94
CA TRP A 226 24.00 -16.27 -11.17
C TRP A 226 23.51 -17.73 -11.10
N ASP A 227 23.29 -18.30 -9.91
CA ASP A 227 22.71 -19.64 -9.74
C ASP A 227 21.16 -19.61 -9.86
N ALA A 228 20.52 -18.44 -9.97
CA ALA A 228 19.06 -18.34 -10.03
C ALA A 228 18.51 -18.96 -11.34
N PRO A 229 17.33 -19.61 -11.30
CA PRO A 229 16.73 -20.24 -12.48
C PRO A 229 16.52 -19.29 -13.67
N SER A 230 16.34 -17.99 -13.42
CA SER A 230 16.23 -16.95 -14.44
C SER A 230 17.50 -16.77 -15.28
N TYR A 231 18.66 -17.18 -14.75
CA TYR A 231 19.98 -17.10 -15.38
C TYR A 231 20.51 -18.45 -15.85
N ALA A 232 19.76 -19.54 -15.64
CA ALA A 232 20.12 -20.88 -16.12
C ALA A 232 20.13 -20.98 -17.66
N LYS A 233 19.41 -20.08 -18.33
CA LYS A 233 19.45 -19.88 -19.78
C LYS A 233 19.63 -18.39 -20.04
N ASP A 234 20.46 -18.07 -21.02
CA ASP A 234 20.53 -16.70 -21.54
C ASP A 234 19.27 -16.35 -22.36
N TYR A 235 18.64 -15.24 -21.98
CA TYR A 235 17.49 -14.67 -22.66
C TYR A 235 17.82 -13.23 -23.07
N PRO A 236 17.61 -12.84 -24.35
CA PRO A 236 18.02 -11.52 -24.86
C PRO A 236 17.27 -10.34 -24.20
N TRP A 237 16.26 -10.60 -23.38
CA TRP A 237 15.49 -9.60 -22.63
C TRP A 237 15.77 -9.62 -21.11
N ILE A 238 16.67 -10.49 -20.62
CA ILE A 238 17.12 -10.54 -19.22
C ILE A 238 18.56 -10.03 -19.19
N GLY A 239 18.77 -8.84 -18.62
CA GLY A 239 20.11 -8.29 -18.44
C GLY A 239 20.90 -9.02 -17.34
N ASP A 240 22.18 -9.28 -17.60
CA ASP A 240 23.16 -9.79 -16.65
C ASP A 240 24.25 -8.72 -16.39
N PRO A 241 24.34 -8.17 -15.18
CA PRO A 241 25.34 -7.15 -14.84
C PRO A 241 26.73 -7.72 -14.49
N TRP A 242 26.91 -9.05 -14.43
CA TRP A 242 28.11 -9.71 -13.92
C TRP A 242 29.05 -10.25 -14.99
N GLN A 243 28.68 -10.21 -16.26
CA GLN A 243 29.48 -10.78 -17.35
C GLN A 243 30.96 -10.33 -17.31
N ASP A 244 31.21 -9.05 -17.04
CA ASP A 244 32.57 -8.50 -16.97
C ASP A 244 33.27 -8.80 -15.63
N LEU A 245 32.50 -8.98 -14.55
CA LEU A 245 33.03 -9.16 -13.19
C LEU A 245 33.29 -10.64 -12.86
N TYR A 246 32.44 -11.54 -13.35
CA TYR A 246 32.46 -12.98 -13.09
C TYR A 246 32.29 -13.79 -14.39
N PRO A 247 33.21 -13.68 -15.36
CA PRO A 247 33.09 -14.32 -16.67
C PRO A 247 33.03 -15.86 -16.61
N ASP A 248 33.52 -16.45 -15.53
CA ASP A 248 33.49 -17.90 -15.31
C ASP A 248 32.18 -18.40 -14.67
N LYS A 249 31.33 -17.48 -14.17
CA LYS A 249 30.07 -17.79 -13.49
C LYS A 249 28.86 -17.61 -14.41
N VAL A 250 29.02 -16.81 -15.46
CA VAL A 250 27.95 -16.46 -16.40
C VAL A 250 28.44 -16.80 -17.80
N VAL A 251 27.88 -17.83 -18.40
CA VAL A 251 28.21 -18.25 -19.77
C VAL A 251 27.02 -17.96 -20.66
N TYR A 252 27.09 -16.86 -21.40
CA TYR A 252 26.21 -16.57 -22.52
C TYR A 252 26.44 -17.61 -23.62
N THR A 253 25.57 -18.60 -23.71
CA THR A 253 25.50 -19.42 -24.93
C THR A 253 24.50 -18.76 -25.85
N ASP A 254 24.98 -18.12 -26.92
CA ASP A 254 24.16 -17.63 -28.03
C ASP A 254 23.33 -18.80 -28.65
N THR A 255 22.21 -19.18 -28.03
CA THR A 255 21.22 -20.15 -28.56
C THR A 255 19.78 -19.90 -28.11
#